data_AF-A0A9E4AV63-F1
#
_entry.id   AF-A0A9E4AV63-F1
#
_cell.length_a   1.000
_cell.length_b   1.000
_cell.length_c   1.000
_cell.angle_alpha   90.00
_cell.angle_beta   90.00
_cell.angle_gamma   90.00
#
_symmetry.space_group_name_H-M   'P 1'
#
loop_
_entity.id
_entity.type
_entity.pdbx_description
1 polymer ?
#
loop_
_entity_poly.entity_id
_entity_poly.type
_entity_poly.pdbx_seq_one_letter_code
_entity_poly.pdbx_strand_id
1 'polypeptide(L)'
;MCFLLVYFGYVYAGASQSDEAIEYSHGLSLIHDLKYGPDFSHFEYLNPHAPKGGDLVLSAGGTIKNFTWVLDAVVEPVEGIWRTYDRLLMRSADELSGFYGLLAQGIALSEDRRTLYLRLHPDARWHDGVPLTA
;
A
#
# COMPACT_ATOMS: atom_id res chain seq x y z
N MET A 1 46.86 -16.63 51.79
CA MET A 1 45.92 -17.33 50.89
C MET A 1 44.64 -16.52 50.83
N CYS A 2 44.49 -15.67 49.81
CA CYS A 2 43.28 -14.90 49.54
C CYS A 2 42.88 -15.20 48.10
N PHE A 3 41.79 -15.94 47.91
CA PHE A 3 41.27 -16.29 46.58
C PHE A 3 40.28 -15.20 46.15
N LEU A 4 40.65 -14.43 45.13
CA LEU A 4 39.77 -13.51 44.43
C LEU A 4 39.04 -14.30 43.32
N LEU A 5 37.73 -14.49 43.48
CA LEU A 5 36.85 -15.05 42.46
C LEU A 5 36.57 -13.98 41.40
N VAL A 6 37.07 -14.16 40.19
CA VAL A 6 36.74 -13.33 39.03
C VAL A 6 35.44 -13.86 38.42
N TYR A 7 34.36 -13.08 38.57
CA TYR A 7 33.06 -13.37 37.97
C TYR A 7 33.10 -12.95 36.49
N PHE A 8 33.22 -13.91 35.58
CA PHE A 8 33.16 -13.66 34.14
C PHE A 8 31.68 -13.46 33.73
N GLY A 9 31.21 -12.22 33.77
CA GLY A 9 29.87 -11.87 33.30
C GLY A 9 29.79 -12.00 31.78
N TYR A 10 28.92 -12.89 31.29
CA TYR A 10 28.54 -12.91 29.89
C TYR A 10 27.70 -11.66 29.60
N VAL A 11 28.31 -10.67 28.95
CA VAL A 11 27.57 -9.57 28.34
C VAL A 11 26.91 -10.14 27.07
N TYR A 12 25.61 -10.38 27.12
CA TYR A 12 24.81 -10.55 25.91
C TYR A 12 24.79 -9.19 25.20
N ALA A 13 25.61 -9.05 24.15
CA ALA A 13 25.47 -7.95 23.21
C ALA A 13 24.11 -8.12 22.51
N GLY A 14 23.11 -7.35 22.95
CA GLY A 14 21.88 -7.17 22.19
C GLY A 14 22.25 -6.55 20.85
N ALA A 15 21.85 -7.18 19.75
CA ALA A 15 22.03 -6.62 18.42
C ALA A 15 21.35 -5.24 18.38
N SER A 16 22.14 -4.17 18.23
CA SER A 16 21.60 -2.85 17.93
C SER A 16 21.11 -2.90 16.50
N GLN A 17 19.79 -2.87 16.32
CA GLN A 17 19.19 -2.65 15.01
C GLN A 17 19.50 -1.21 14.63
N SER A 18 20.46 -1.01 13.73
CA SER A 18 20.71 0.31 13.15
C SER A 18 19.44 0.75 12.42
N ASP A 19 18.90 1.91 12.77
CA ASP A 19 17.89 2.63 11.99
C ASP A 19 18.51 2.98 10.63
N GLU A 20 18.50 2.01 9.73
CA GLU A 20 18.81 2.24 8.33
C GLU A 20 17.74 3.17 7.76
N ALA A 21 18.18 4.24 7.09
CA ALA A 21 17.25 5.19 6.49
C ALA A 21 16.40 4.46 5.44
N ILE A 22 15.10 4.34 5.70
CA ILE A 22 14.18 3.65 4.79
C ILE A 22 14.12 4.40 3.45
N GLU A 23 14.65 3.79 2.40
CA GLU A 23 14.58 4.33 1.04
C GLU A 23 13.23 3.99 0.41
N TYR A 24 12.45 5.03 0.11
CA TYR A 24 11.12 4.89 -0.50
C TYR A 24 11.19 5.04 -2.02
N SER A 25 10.47 4.17 -2.71
CA SER A 25 10.20 4.19 -4.16
C SER A 25 8.75 4.56 -4.44
N HIS A 26 8.46 5.05 -5.65
CA HIS A 26 7.10 5.33 -6.15
C HIS A 26 6.30 4.07 -6.50
N GLY A 27 7.00 2.94 -6.62
CA GLY A 27 6.42 1.65 -6.97
C GLY A 27 7.28 0.46 -6.56
N LEU A 28 6.73 -0.73 -6.74
CA LEU A 28 7.37 -2.01 -6.49
C LEU A 28 6.98 -2.98 -7.61
N SER A 29 7.93 -3.79 -8.03
CA SER A 29 7.67 -4.95 -8.88
C SER A 29 8.43 -6.17 -8.35
N LEU A 30 7.84 -7.34 -8.51
CA LEU A 30 8.36 -8.59 -7.96
C LEU A 30 9.34 -9.30 -8.91
N ILE A 31 9.14 -9.18 -10.22
CA ILE A 31 9.83 -10.02 -11.22
C ILE A 31 10.51 -9.24 -12.36
N HIS A 32 10.36 -7.91 -12.39
CA HIS A 32 10.97 -7.05 -13.42
C HIS A 32 11.12 -5.62 -12.88
N ASP A 33 11.91 -4.79 -13.55
CA ASP A 33 11.97 -3.35 -13.26
C ASP A 33 10.64 -2.66 -13.62
N LEU A 34 10.29 -1.58 -12.91
CA LEU A 34 9.08 -0.82 -13.19
C LEU A 34 9.14 -0.19 -14.58
N LYS A 35 8.09 -0.38 -15.38
CA LYS A 35 7.92 0.27 -16.68
C LYS A 35 7.80 1.78 -16.54
N TYR A 36 7.06 2.25 -15.54
CA TYR A 36 6.82 3.67 -15.32
C TYR A 36 7.83 4.22 -14.30
N GLY A 37 8.62 5.22 -14.70
CA GLY A 37 9.57 5.92 -13.83
C GLY A 37 8.88 6.82 -12.79
N PRO A 38 9.63 7.41 -11.84
CA PRO A 38 9.05 8.17 -10.72
C PRO A 38 8.27 9.42 -11.13
N ASP A 39 8.60 10.00 -12.29
CA ASP A 39 7.98 11.24 -12.79
C ASP A 39 6.82 10.99 -13.78
N PHE A 40 6.35 9.75 -13.93
CA PHE A 40 5.24 9.45 -14.84
C PHE A 40 3.95 10.13 -14.38
N SER A 41 3.19 10.69 -15.31
CA SER A 41 1.94 11.40 -15.00
C SER A 41 0.68 10.52 -15.11
N HIS A 42 0.77 9.40 -15.84
CA HIS A 42 -0.32 8.48 -16.10
C HIS A 42 0.19 7.15 -16.68
N PHE A 43 -0.60 6.09 -16.58
CA PHE A 43 -0.36 4.88 -17.35
C PHE A 43 -0.62 5.12 -18.85
N GLU A 44 0.18 4.49 -19.72
CA GLU A 44 0.11 4.66 -21.18
C GLU A 44 -1.24 4.24 -21.77
N TYR A 45 -1.92 3.29 -21.12
CA TYR A 45 -3.23 2.81 -21.55
C TYR A 45 -4.41 3.71 -21.11
N LEU A 46 -4.11 4.85 -20.45
CA LEU A 46 -5.11 5.83 -20.06
C LEU A 46 -5.11 7.04 -20.99
N ASN A 47 -6.29 7.56 -21.30
CA ASN A 47 -6.43 8.82 -22.02
C ASN A 47 -6.39 10.01 -21.02
N PRO A 48 -5.31 10.83 -20.96
CA PRO A 48 -5.26 12.01 -20.09
C PRO A 48 -6.34 13.04 -20.41
N HIS A 49 -6.81 13.07 -21.65
CA HIS A 49 -7.80 14.01 -22.16
C HIS A 49 -9.23 13.44 -22.13
N ALA A 50 -9.47 12.38 -21.34
CA ALA A 50 -10.80 11.83 -21.19
C ALA A 50 -11.79 12.92 -20.71
N PRO A 51 -12.93 13.12 -21.40
CA PRO A 51 -13.92 14.10 -21.01
C PRO A 51 -14.42 13.82 -19.59
N LYS A 52 -14.62 14.88 -18.80
CA LYS A 52 -15.11 14.79 -17.43
C LYS A 52 -16.61 15.07 -17.40
N GLY A 53 -17.37 14.24 -16.67
CA GLY A 53 -18.81 14.34 -16.52
C GLY A 53 -19.60 13.30 -17.32
N GLY A 54 -20.93 13.39 -17.26
CA GLY A 54 -21.87 12.41 -17.81
C GLY A 54 -22.22 11.30 -16.81
N ASP A 55 -23.21 10.47 -17.19
CA ASP A 55 -23.70 9.37 -16.36
C ASP A 55 -23.29 8.02 -16.94
N LEU A 56 -22.73 7.17 -16.08
CA LEU A 56 -22.48 5.76 -16.38
C LEU A 56 -23.59 4.92 -15.76
N VAL A 57 -24.47 4.37 -16.60
CA VAL A 57 -25.55 3.45 -16.17
C VAL A 57 -25.11 2.02 -16.44
N LEU A 58 -24.92 1.25 -15.37
CA LEU A 58 -24.59 -0.17 -15.43
C LEU A 58 -25.76 -1.01 -14.92
N SER A 59 -25.95 -2.20 -15.49
CA SER A 59 -26.85 -3.18 -14.93
C SER A 59 -26.26 -3.74 -13.63
N ALA A 60 -27.09 -3.88 -12.61
CA ALA A 60 -26.76 -4.55 -11.36
C ALA A 60 -27.76 -5.69 -11.14
N GLY A 61 -27.25 -6.85 -10.74
CA GLY A 61 -28.08 -8.04 -10.49
C GLY A 61 -28.45 -8.21 -9.02
N GLY A 62 -29.57 -8.87 -8.77
CA GLY A 62 -29.97 -9.29 -7.43
C GLY A 62 -30.59 -8.19 -6.56
N THR A 63 -30.96 -8.57 -5.33
CA THR A 63 -31.50 -7.66 -4.32
C THR A 63 -30.36 -7.08 -3.49
N ILE A 64 -30.38 -5.77 -3.24
CA ILE A 64 -29.45 -5.12 -2.32
C ILE A 64 -29.68 -5.66 -0.91
N LYS A 65 -28.68 -6.32 -0.33
CA LYS A 65 -28.75 -6.88 1.02
C LYS A 65 -27.91 -6.11 2.04
N ASN A 66 -26.81 -5.49 1.62
CA ASN A 66 -25.95 -4.68 2.47
C ASN A 66 -25.08 -3.71 1.64
N PHE A 67 -24.44 -2.75 2.33
CA PHE A 67 -23.51 -1.76 1.78
C PHE A 67 -22.08 -1.87 2.34
N THR A 68 -21.71 -3.03 2.89
CA THR A 68 -20.41 -3.21 3.56
C THR A 68 -19.66 -4.39 3.00
N TRP A 69 -18.39 -4.15 2.64
CA TRP A 69 -17.49 -5.18 2.14
C TRP A 69 -16.98 -6.13 3.24
N VAL A 70 -17.18 -5.78 4.52
CA VAL A 70 -16.51 -6.42 5.66
C VAL A 70 -17.39 -7.44 6.41
N LEU A 71 -18.65 -7.63 5.99
CA LEU A 71 -19.47 -8.68 6.59
C LEU A 71 -19.11 -10.05 6.02
N ASP A 72 -19.18 -11.04 6.91
CA ASP A 72 -18.99 -12.47 6.65
C ASP A 72 -19.54 -12.87 5.27
N ALA A 73 -18.78 -13.67 4.51
CA ALA A 73 -18.92 -13.91 3.06
C ALA A 73 -20.27 -14.52 2.60
N VAL A 74 -21.25 -14.59 3.49
CA VAL A 74 -22.59 -15.12 3.29
C VAL A 74 -23.51 -14.11 2.57
N VAL A 75 -23.22 -12.80 2.66
CA VAL A 75 -24.06 -11.77 2.06
C VAL A 75 -23.25 -10.89 1.11
N GLU A 76 -23.44 -11.13 -0.19
CA GLU A 76 -22.85 -10.31 -1.24
C GLU A 76 -23.23 -8.82 -1.06
N PRO A 77 -22.24 -7.91 -1.08
CA PRO A 77 -22.50 -6.48 -1.01
C PRO A 77 -23.11 -5.97 -2.32
N VAL A 78 -23.63 -4.75 -2.28
CA VAL A 78 -24.19 -4.12 -3.47
C VAL A 78 -23.15 -3.92 -4.58
N GLU A 79 -23.57 -4.20 -5.82
CA GLU A 79 -22.82 -3.78 -7.01
C GLU A 79 -22.65 -2.24 -7.00
N GLY A 80 -21.51 -1.76 -7.44
CA GLY A 80 -20.95 -0.43 -7.21
C GLY A 80 -20.04 -0.25 -5.98
N ILE A 81 -20.19 -1.01 -4.88
CA ILE A 81 -19.66 -0.56 -3.57
C ILE A 81 -18.13 -0.40 -3.52
N TRP A 82 -17.34 -1.27 -4.17
CA TRP A 82 -15.88 -1.19 -4.20
C TRP A 82 -15.36 0.14 -4.79
N ARG A 83 -16.20 0.89 -5.54
CA ARG A 83 -15.85 2.22 -6.08
C ARG A 83 -15.83 3.31 -5.02
N THR A 84 -16.33 3.04 -3.81
CA THR A 84 -16.29 3.98 -2.67
C THR A 84 -15.06 3.76 -1.78
N TYR A 85 -14.23 2.75 -2.09
CA TYR A 85 -13.01 2.44 -1.34
C TYR A 85 -11.79 2.67 -2.21
N ASP A 86 -10.75 3.23 -1.61
CA ASP A 86 -9.44 3.39 -2.24
C ASP A 86 -8.43 2.37 -1.70
N ARG A 87 -7.34 2.19 -2.45
CA ARG A 87 -6.27 1.25 -2.14
C ARG A 87 -4.99 2.00 -1.78
N LEU A 88 -4.11 1.36 -1.00
CA LEU A 88 -2.77 1.90 -0.75
C LEU A 88 -1.95 1.95 -2.04
N LEU A 89 -2.02 0.88 -2.83
CA LEU A 89 -1.29 0.69 -4.08
C LEU A 89 -2.24 0.37 -5.24
N MET A 90 -1.85 0.77 -6.44
CA MET A 90 -2.52 0.47 -7.69
C MET A 90 -1.67 -0.47 -8.52
N ARG A 91 -2.24 -1.61 -8.93
CA ARG A 91 -1.59 -2.53 -9.87
C ARG A 91 -1.72 -1.99 -11.29
N SER A 92 -0.63 -1.96 -12.05
CA SER A 92 -0.72 -1.64 -13.48
C SER A 92 -1.40 -2.77 -14.26
N ALA A 93 -2.20 -2.40 -15.26
CA ALA A 93 -2.89 -3.36 -16.13
C ALA A 93 -1.98 -3.93 -17.23
N ASP A 94 -0.88 -3.25 -17.56
CA ASP A 94 0.05 -3.61 -18.62
C ASP A 94 1.40 -4.12 -18.11
N GLU A 95 1.47 -4.50 -16.82
CA GLU A 95 2.64 -5.12 -16.21
C GLU A 95 2.26 -6.41 -15.48
N LEU A 96 3.22 -7.34 -15.38
CA LEU A 96 2.98 -8.61 -14.69
C LEU A 96 2.90 -8.41 -13.18
N SER A 97 3.82 -7.63 -12.61
CA SER A 97 3.92 -7.39 -11.17
C SER A 97 4.13 -5.94 -10.76
N GLY A 98 3.86 -4.96 -11.63
CA GLY A 98 4.03 -3.54 -11.29
C GLY A 98 2.91 -3.00 -10.40
N PHE A 99 3.28 -2.47 -9.23
CA PHE A 99 2.41 -1.75 -8.30
C PHE A 99 2.97 -0.35 -8.04
N TYR A 100 2.10 0.66 -8.10
CA TYR A 100 2.45 2.07 -7.90
C TYR A 100 1.67 2.66 -6.74
N GLY A 101 2.21 3.70 -6.13
CA GLY A 101 1.54 4.44 -5.07
C GLY A 101 0.17 4.99 -5.48
N LEU A 102 -0.82 4.84 -4.58
CA LEU A 102 -2.12 5.53 -4.66
C LEU A 102 -2.35 6.34 -3.38
N LEU A 103 -2.95 5.75 -2.34
CA LEU A 103 -3.00 6.39 -1.02
C LEU A 103 -1.64 6.36 -0.32
N ALA A 104 -0.76 5.42 -0.66
CA ALA A 104 0.63 5.44 -0.26
C ALA A 104 1.46 6.18 -1.30
N GLN A 105 2.13 7.26 -0.91
CA GLN A 105 3.06 7.99 -1.80
C GLN A 105 4.42 7.31 -1.93
N GLY A 106 4.76 6.41 -0.99
CA GLY A 106 6.05 5.76 -0.96
C GLY A 106 5.96 4.32 -0.46
N ILE A 107 6.78 3.46 -1.06
CA ILE A 107 6.89 2.03 -0.76
C ILE A 107 8.36 1.71 -0.49
N ALA A 108 8.63 0.96 0.58
CA ALA A 108 9.96 0.43 0.83
C ALA A 108 9.88 -1.00 1.37
N LEU A 109 10.90 -1.81 1.09
CA LEU A 109 11.09 -3.12 1.67
C LEU A 109 12.32 -3.09 2.57
N SER A 110 12.28 -3.79 3.70
CA SER A 110 13.49 -4.07 4.47
C SER A 110 14.51 -4.84 3.62
N GLU A 111 15.79 -4.79 4.00
CA GLU A 111 16.87 -5.51 3.31
C GLU A 111 16.57 -7.02 3.19
N ASP A 112 16.02 -7.62 4.26
CA ASP A 112 15.60 -9.02 4.29
C ASP A 112 14.27 -9.30 3.57
N ARG A 113 13.61 -8.24 3.05
CA ARG A 113 12.30 -8.24 2.37
C ARG A 113 11.15 -8.81 3.20
N ARG A 114 11.27 -8.85 4.53
CA ARG A 114 10.21 -9.34 5.43
C ARG A 114 9.28 -8.26 5.94
N THR A 115 9.64 -6.99 5.74
CA THR A 115 8.84 -5.84 6.16
C THR A 115 8.57 -4.94 4.96
N LEU A 116 7.29 -4.60 4.76
CA LEU A 116 6.85 -3.60 3.80
C LEU A 116 6.49 -2.32 4.55
N TYR A 117 7.18 -1.23 4.24
CA TYR A 117 6.87 0.10 4.74
C TYR A 117 6.04 0.85 3.69
N LEU A 118 4.94 1.45 4.14
CA LEU A 118 4.07 2.26 3.32
C LEU A 118 3.99 3.65 3.94
N ARG A 119 4.31 4.68 3.16
CA ARG A 119 4.16 6.08 3.56
C ARG A 119 2.88 6.62 2.95
N LEU A 120 1.92 6.97 3.79
CA LEU A 120 0.68 7.60 3.34
C LEU A 120 0.96 8.95 2.66
N HIS A 121 0.18 9.26 1.64
CA HIS A 121 0.18 10.57 1.00
C HIS A 121 -0.32 11.64 2.00
N PRO A 122 0.34 12.80 2.14
CA PRO A 122 -0.05 13.82 3.13
C PRO A 122 -1.46 14.38 2.89
N ASP A 123 -1.90 14.40 1.62
CA ASP A 123 -3.25 14.83 1.25
C ASP A 123 -4.31 13.70 1.25
N ALA A 124 -3.95 12.48 1.67
CA ALA A 124 -4.88 11.38 1.79
C ALA A 124 -5.91 11.71 2.89
N ARG A 125 -7.19 11.62 2.53
CA ARG A 125 -8.30 12.01 3.39
C ARG A 125 -9.53 11.18 3.07
N TRP A 126 -10.36 11.00 4.07
CA TRP A 126 -11.71 10.45 3.91
C TRP A 126 -12.59 11.42 3.12
N HIS A 127 -13.74 10.92 2.67
CA HIS A 127 -14.70 11.71 1.90
C HIS A 127 -15.31 12.87 2.71
N ASP A 128 -15.25 12.82 4.05
CA ASP A 128 -15.66 13.89 4.96
C ASP A 128 -14.52 14.91 5.24
N GLY A 129 -13.34 14.71 4.65
CA GLY A 129 -12.18 15.58 4.77
C GLY A 129 -11.24 15.23 5.93
N VAL A 130 -11.57 14.25 6.77
CA VAL A 130 -10.67 13.82 7.85
C VAL A 130 -9.39 13.20 7.26
N PRO A 131 -8.18 13.59 7.71
CA PRO A 131 -6.94 12.99 7.23
C PRO A 131 -6.89 11.48 7.46
N LEU A 132 -6.32 10.75 6.49
CA LEU A 132 -6.04 9.33 6.64
C LEU A 132 -4.78 9.12 7.49
N THR A 133 -4.84 8.26 8.50
CA THR A 133 -3.72 7.96 9.40
C THR A 133 -3.33 6.49 9.37
N ALA A 134 -2.13 6.17 9.86
CA ALA A 134 -1.66 4.80 10.08
C ALA A 134 -2.33 4.14 11.29
#